data_AF-A0A2V7VMR6-F1
#
_entry.id   AF-A0A2V7VMR6-F1
#
_cell.length_a   1.000
_cell.length_b   1.000
_cell.length_c   1.000
_cell.angle_alpha   90.00
_cell.angle_beta   90.00
_cell.angle_gamma   90.00
#
_symmetry.space_group_name_H-M   'P 1'
#
loop_
_entity.id
_entity.type
_entity.pdbx_description
1 polymer ?
#
loop_
_entity_poly.entity_id
_entity_poly.type
_entity_poly.pdbx_seq_one_letter_code
_entity_poly.pdbx_strand_id
1 'polypeptide(L)'
;MEQASAEDVKRMVQEIGTTLQRTLSESPQIAHCLNRIRAEGYEVSLVLEATIGFSKTGGKDGPTEVSSFDVRVERTEPAPLKMTPLDKKFLRSLKITVEEESE
;
A
#
# COMPACT_ATOMS: atom_id res chain seq x y z
N MET A 1 12.46 -24.32 -27.75
CA MET A 1 11.60 -23.17 -27.44
C MET A 1 10.78 -23.54 -26.22
N GLU A 2 11.21 -23.01 -25.08
CA GLU A 2 10.66 -23.27 -23.76
C GLU A 2 9.26 -22.66 -23.70
N GLN A 3 8.23 -23.51 -23.72
CA GLN A 3 6.87 -23.03 -23.51
C GLN A 3 6.74 -22.75 -22.01
N ALA A 4 6.65 -21.48 -21.64
CA ALA A 4 6.16 -21.12 -20.32
C ALA A 4 4.82 -21.84 -20.10
N SER A 5 4.77 -22.68 -19.07
CA SER A 5 3.54 -23.37 -18.69
C SER A 5 2.52 -22.31 -18.27
N ALA A 6 1.22 -22.58 -18.43
CA ALA A 6 0.18 -21.69 -17.92
C ALA A 6 0.38 -21.37 -16.41
N GLU A 7 1.03 -22.29 -15.69
CA GLU A 7 1.45 -22.11 -14.29
C GLU A 7 2.50 -21.02 -14.10
N ASP A 8 3.38 -20.80 -15.07
CA ASP A 8 4.40 -19.76 -15.00
C ASP A 8 3.78 -18.38 -15.22
N VAL A 9 2.79 -18.28 -16.11
CA VAL A 9 2.04 -17.03 -16.30
C VAL A 9 1.21 -16.69 -15.07
N LYS A 10 0.58 -17.68 -14.45
CA LYS A 10 -0.14 -17.50 -13.18
C LYS A 10 0.80 -17.00 -12.07
N ARG A 11 2.01 -17.56 -11.96
CA ARG A 11 3.03 -17.07 -11.01
C ARG A 11 3.43 -15.63 -11.29
N MET A 12 3.67 -15.26 -12.55
CA MET A 12 3.98 -13.88 -12.93
C MET A 12 2.84 -12.91 -12.57
N VAL A 13 1.58 -13.30 -12.77
CA VAL A 13 0.44 -12.46 -12.37
C VAL A 13 0.37 -12.28 -10.85
N GLN A 14 0.61 -13.34 -10.08
CA GLN A 14 0.68 -13.24 -8.61
C GLN A 14 1.84 -12.34 -8.14
N GLU A 15 2.99 -12.43 -8.82
CA GLU A 15 4.15 -11.58 -8.54
C GLU A 15 3.87 -10.11 -8.85
N ILE A 16 3.15 -9.81 -9.94
CA ILE A 16 2.66 -8.47 -10.27
C ILE A 16 1.74 -7.96 -9.16
N GLY A 17 0.75 -8.75 -8.72
CA GLY A 17 -0.15 -8.36 -7.64
C GLY A 17 0.59 -8.05 -6.35
N THR A 18 1.55 -8.90 -5.97
CA THR A 18 2.38 -8.71 -4.77
C THR A 18 3.26 -7.46 -4.88
N THR A 19 3.86 -7.24 -6.05
CA THR A 19 4.69 -6.07 -6.32
C THR A 19 3.86 -4.79 -6.27
N LEU A 20 2.67 -4.79 -6.86
CA LEU A 20 1.77 -3.64 -6.86
C LEU A 20 1.31 -3.30 -5.45
N GLN A 21 0.96 -4.32 -4.65
CA GLN A 21 0.61 -4.14 -3.25
C GLN A 21 1.76 -3.49 -2.48
N ARG A 22 2.99 -4.00 -2.63
CA ARG A 22 4.17 -3.41 -1.99
C ARG A 22 4.41 -1.97 -2.46
N THR A 23 4.39 -1.73 -3.77
CA THR A 23 4.61 -0.40 -4.34
C THR A 23 3.57 0.60 -3.87
N LEU A 24 2.28 0.24 -3.82
CA LEU A 24 1.24 1.13 -3.30
C LEU A 24 1.39 1.36 -1.79
N SER A 25 1.81 0.34 -1.05
CA SER A 25 2.04 0.44 0.40
C SER A 25 3.24 1.31 0.73
N GLU A 26 4.31 1.25 -0.06
CA GLU A 26 5.56 2.00 0.14
C GLU A 26 5.58 3.35 -0.58
N SER A 27 4.64 3.62 -1.49
CA SER A 27 4.64 4.86 -2.28
C SER A 27 4.37 6.10 -1.41
N PRO A 28 5.33 7.04 -1.33
CA PRO A 28 5.14 8.27 -0.58
C PRO A 28 4.12 9.21 -1.25
N GLN A 29 3.93 9.12 -2.56
CA GLN A 29 2.97 9.94 -3.30
C GLN A 29 1.53 9.56 -2.95
N ILE A 30 1.24 8.25 -2.90
CA ILE A 30 -0.07 7.74 -2.49
C ILE A 30 -0.31 8.07 -1.01
N ALA A 31 0.71 7.87 -0.17
CA ALA A 31 0.65 8.23 1.25
C ALA A 31 0.30 9.71 1.46
N HIS A 32 0.93 10.61 0.72
CA HIS A 32 0.67 12.04 0.82
C HIS A 32 -0.78 12.39 0.43
N CYS A 33 -1.28 11.81 -0.66
CA CYS A 33 -2.66 12.06 -1.10
C CYS A 33 -3.68 11.55 -0.06
N LEU A 34 -3.49 10.34 0.46
CA LEU A 34 -4.34 9.77 1.50
C LEU A 34 -4.31 10.61 2.78
N ASN A 35 -3.12 11.11 3.17
CA ASN A 35 -2.98 11.97 4.36
C ASN A 35 -3.65 13.33 4.18
N ARG A 36 -3.66 13.90 2.97
CA ARG A 36 -4.40 15.15 2.71
C ARG A 36 -5.91 14.95 2.88
N ILE A 37 -6.44 13.85 2.37
CA ILE A 37 -7.87 13.52 2.52
C ILE A 37 -8.19 13.28 4.00
N ARG A 38 -7.30 12.61 4.74
CA ARG A 38 -7.43 12.44 6.20
C ARG A 38 -7.35 13.75 6.98
N ALA A 39 -6.49 14.68 6.58
CA ALA A 39 -6.36 15.99 7.22
C ALA A 39 -7.64 16.85 7.08
N GLU A 40 -8.46 16.59 6.06
CA GLU A 40 -9.79 17.21 5.93
C GLU A 40 -10.85 16.56 6.84
N GLY A 41 -10.49 15.54 7.64
CA GLY A 41 -11.36 14.88 8.61
C GLY A 41 -12.02 13.59 8.12
N TYR A 42 -11.59 13.04 6.98
CA TYR A 42 -12.16 11.81 6.41
C TYR A 42 -11.35 10.56 6.78
N GLU A 43 -12.01 9.45 7.10
CA GLU A 43 -11.37 8.14 7.22
C GLU A 43 -11.24 7.50 5.82
N VAL A 44 -10.03 7.07 5.44
CA VAL A 44 -9.75 6.60 4.07
C VAL A 44 -9.20 5.18 4.06
N SER A 45 -9.90 4.28 3.38
CA SER A 45 -9.47 2.91 3.05
C SER A 45 -9.43 2.73 1.53
N LEU A 46 -8.34 2.16 0.99
CA LEU A 46 -8.19 1.91 -0.45
C LEU A 46 -8.23 0.41 -0.75
N VAL A 47 -9.19 0.01 -1.59
CA VAL A 47 -9.29 -1.35 -2.15
C VAL A 47 -9.31 -1.21 -3.67
N LEU A 48 -8.45 -1.96 -4.35
CA LEU A 48 -8.34 -1.95 -5.81
C LEU A 48 -8.49 -3.38 -6.35
N GLU A 49 -9.48 -3.60 -7.21
CA GLU A 49 -9.63 -4.83 -7.99
C GLU A 49 -8.97 -4.62 -9.36
N ALA A 50 -7.96 -5.43 -9.68
CA ALA A 50 -7.28 -5.38 -10.97
C ALA A 50 -7.40 -6.73 -11.67
N THR A 51 -7.89 -6.71 -12.91
CA THR A 51 -8.05 -7.89 -13.75
C THR A 51 -7.03 -7.84 -14.89
N ILE A 52 -6.19 -8.88 -14.99
CA ILE A 52 -5.20 -9.03 -16.07
C ILE A 52 -5.66 -10.14 -17.02
N GLY A 53 -5.92 -9.76 -18.26
CA GLY A 53 -6.13 -10.71 -19.36
C GLY A 53 -4.83 -10.93 -20.13
N PHE A 54 -4.51 -12.19 -20.44
CA PHE A 54 -3.36 -12.54 -21.27
C PHE A 54 -3.74 -13.52 -22.38
N SER A 55 -3.10 -13.37 -23.55
CA SER A 55 -3.28 -14.23 -24.72
C SER A 55 -1.92 -14.71 -25.24
N LYS A 56 -1.76 -16.01 -25.50
CA LYS A 56 -0.52 -16.57 -26.05
C LYS A 56 -0.35 -16.13 -27.51
N THR A 57 0.62 -15.24 -27.77
CA THR A 57 0.96 -14.78 -29.13
C THR A 57 1.48 -15.96 -29.95
N GLY A 58 0.66 -16.44 -30.89
CA GLY A 58 1.00 -17.56 -31.79
C GLY A 58 -0.09 -18.62 -31.92
N GLY A 59 -1.06 -18.67 -31.00
CA GLY A 59 -2.27 -19.47 -31.13
C GLY A 59 -3.44 -18.58 -31.53
N LYS A 60 -3.75 -18.49 -32.83
CA LYS A 60 -5.12 -18.13 -33.24
C LYS A 60 -6.02 -19.22 -32.62
N ASP A 61 -6.98 -18.85 -31.77
CA ASP A 61 -7.95 -19.73 -31.09
C ASP A 61 -7.55 -20.37 -29.73
N GLY A 62 -6.63 -19.77 -28.97
CA GLY A 62 -6.47 -20.12 -27.54
C GLY A 62 -7.41 -19.33 -26.62
N PRO A 63 -8.00 -19.92 -25.56
CA PRO A 63 -8.85 -19.19 -24.62
C PRO A 63 -8.07 -18.03 -23.97
N THR A 64 -8.67 -16.84 -23.94
CA THR A 64 -8.13 -15.72 -23.15
C THR A 64 -8.18 -16.10 -21.69
N GLU A 65 -7.03 -16.32 -21.08
CA GLU A 65 -6.94 -16.56 -19.65
C GLU A 65 -7.00 -15.22 -18.91
N VAL A 66 -7.84 -15.19 -17.88
CA VAL A 66 -8.13 -13.99 -17.10
C VAL A 66 -7.79 -14.30 -15.65
N SER A 67 -6.94 -13.49 -15.05
CA SER A 67 -6.57 -13.61 -13.65
C SER A 67 -6.88 -12.30 -12.94
N SER A 68 -7.62 -12.38 -11.83
CA SER A 68 -8.00 -11.23 -11.01
C SER A 68 -7.25 -11.26 -9.70
N PHE A 69 -6.88 -10.09 -9.19
CA PHE A 69 -6.31 -9.96 -7.86
C PHE A 69 -6.83 -8.70 -7.16
N ASP A 70 -6.97 -8.84 -5.85
CA ASP A 70 -7.38 -7.77 -4.94
C ASP A 70 -6.15 -7.16 -4.29
N VAL A 71 -6.01 -5.85 -4.38
CA VAL A 71 -4.99 -5.10 -3.65
C VAL A 71 -5.65 -4.28 -2.57
N ARG A 72 -5.41 -4.66 -1.32
CA ARG A 72 -5.86 -3.91 -0.14
C ARG A 72 -4.70 -3.14 0.46
N VAL A 73 -4.90 -1.84 0.66
CA VAL A 73 -3.95 -0.97 1.34
C VAL A 73 -4.62 -0.43 2.60
N GLU A 74 -4.38 -1.11 3.72
CA GLU A 74 -4.75 -0.63 5.05
C GLU A 74 -3.57 0.18 5.62
N ARG A 75 -3.69 1.51 5.57
CA ARG A 75 -2.75 2.41 6.25
C ARG A 75 -3.39 2.91 7.54
N THR A 76 -3.16 2.19 8.62
CA THR A 76 -3.40 2.63 9.99
C THR A 76 -2.25 3.56 10.39
N GLU A 77 -2.55 4.82 10.75
CA GLU A 77 -1.52 5.67 11.34
C GLU A 77 -1.05 5.10 12.69
N PRO A 78 0.23 5.26 13.07
CA PRO A 78 0.62 5.08 14.45
C PRO A 78 -0.22 6.04 15.31
N ALA A 79 -0.80 5.52 16.38
CA ALA A 79 -1.66 6.31 17.27
C ALA A 79 -0.96 7.62 17.66
N PRO A 80 -1.71 8.75 17.75
CA PRO A 80 -1.13 10.02 18.13
C PRO A 80 -0.37 9.85 19.45
N LEU A 81 0.88 10.30 19.46
CA LEU A 81 1.80 10.16 20.58
C LEU A 81 1.23 10.93 21.79
N LYS A 82 0.52 10.21 22.68
CA LYS A 82 -0.01 10.78 23.92
C LYS A 82 1.11 10.93 24.95
N MET A 83 1.72 12.11 25.01
CA MET A 83 2.68 12.44 26.07
C MET A 83 1.99 12.52 27.43
N THR A 84 2.48 11.76 28.40
CA THR A 84 2.02 11.83 29.78
C THR A 84 2.70 12.99 30.53
N PRO A 85 2.14 13.44 31.68
CA PRO A 85 2.80 14.42 32.54
C PRO A 85 4.18 13.98 33.04
N LEU A 86 4.43 12.68 33.13
CA LEU A 86 5.73 12.11 33.52
C LEU A 86 6.76 12.30 32.41
N ASP A 87 6.38 12.03 31.16
CA ASP A 87 7.24 12.22 29.99
C ASP A 87 7.70 13.69 29.88
N LYS A 88 6.77 14.63 30.11
CA LYS A 88 7.09 16.07 30.16
C LYS A 88 8.08 16.42 31.26
N LYS A 89 8.04 15.76 32.43
CA LYS A 89 9.02 15.98 33.51
C LYS A 89 10.37 15.37 33.16
N PHE A 90 10.37 14.18 32.56
CA PHE A 90 11.58 13.47 32.15
C PHE A 90 12.36 14.24 31.08
N LEU A 91 11.69 14.71 30.01
CA LEU A 91 12.33 15.51 28.96
C LEU A 91 12.92 16.82 29.50
N ARG A 92 12.22 17.48 30.44
CA ARG A 92 12.76 18.65 31.15
C ARG A 92 14.01 18.34 31.97
N SER A 93 14.09 17.16 32.60
CA SER A 93 15.30 16.76 33.34
C SER A 93 16.51 16.56 32.44
N LEU A 94 16.28 16.18 31.17
CA LEU A 94 17.30 16.05 30.14
C LEU A 94 17.64 17.36 29.42
N LYS A 95 17.03 18.49 29.84
CA LYS A 95 17.12 19.80 29.15
C LYS A 95 16.68 19.75 27.67
N ILE A 96 15.84 18.78 27.31
CA ILE A 96 15.24 18.70 25.99
C ILE A 96 13.99 19.59 26.02
N THR A 97 13.97 20.59 25.14
CA THR A 97 12.81 21.48 24.98
C THR A 97 11.93 20.90 23.89
N VAL A 98 10.66 20.66 24.20
CA VAL A 98 9.66 20.26 23.20
C VAL A 98 8.91 21.54 22.84
N GLU A 99 9.08 22.03 21.63
CA GLU A 99 8.18 23.06 21.09
C GLU A 99 6.81 22.40 20.88
N GLU A 100 5.80 22.87 21.61
CA GLU A 100 4.42 22.48 21.36
C GLU A 100 4.01 23.21 20.07
N GLU A 101 3.88 22.47 18.97
CA GLU A 101 3.32 22.99 17.71
C GLU A 101 1.91 23.50 18.06
N SER A 102 1.78 24.83 18.13
CA SER A 102 0.52 25.48 18.46
C SER A 102 -0.43 25.28 17.30
N GLU A 103 -1.63 24.79 17.59
CA GLU A 103 -2.75 24.59 16.67
C GLU A 103 -3.03 25.81 15.78
#